data_AF-A0A6P8KMA6-F1
#
_entry.id   AF-A0A6P8KMA6-F1
#
_cell.length_a   1.000
_cell.length_b   1.000
_cell.length_c   1.000
_cell.angle_alpha   90.00
_cell.angle_beta   90.00
_cell.angle_gamma   90.00
#
_symmetry.space_group_name_H-M   'P 1'
#
loop_
_entity.id
_entity.type
_entity.pdbx_description
1 polymer ?
#
loop_
_entity_poly.entity_id
_entity_poly.type
_entity_poly.pdbx_seq_one_letter_code
_entity_poly.pdbx_strand_id
1 'polypeptide(L)'
;MHILGLALICFWFGFAESCQKVCAHNFKPMCGHDGKCFTEAVNACQMRNINCVRIAKRKPVFKKLHLGACQRYFTICKMLPED
;
A
#
# COMPACT_ATOMS: atom_id res chain seq x y z
N MET A 1 -12.93 6.60 -40.13
CA MET A 1 -12.55 7.40 -38.94
C MET A 1 -12.92 6.72 -37.61
N HIS A 2 -12.84 5.38 -37.52
CA HIS A 2 -13.17 4.63 -36.29
C HIS A 2 -11.93 3.99 -35.62
N ILE A 3 -10.81 3.94 -36.36
CA ILE A 3 -9.56 3.29 -35.94
C ILE A 3 -8.71 4.25 -35.08
N LEU A 4 -8.72 5.56 -35.40
CA LEU A 4 -8.06 6.60 -34.59
C LEU A 4 -8.67 6.76 -33.19
N GLY A 5 -9.98 6.55 -33.05
CA GLY A 5 -10.66 6.63 -31.74
C GLY A 5 -10.25 5.51 -30.79
N LEU A 6 -10.09 4.28 -31.30
CA LEU A 6 -9.67 3.11 -30.51
C LEU A 6 -8.20 3.22 -30.05
N ALA A 7 -7.32 3.78 -30.89
CA ALA A 7 -5.92 4.00 -30.53
C ALA A 7 -5.75 4.99 -29.35
N LEU A 8 -6.59 6.03 -29.28
CA LEU A 8 -6.60 6.98 -28.15
C LEU A 8 -7.10 6.34 -26.85
N ILE A 9 -8.06 5.41 -26.92
CA ILE A 9 -8.60 4.68 -25.77
C ILE A 9 -7.53 3.74 -25.18
N CYS A 10 -6.78 3.04 -26.05
CA CYS A 10 -5.64 2.21 -25.63
C CYS A 10 -4.47 3.04 -25.07
N PHE A 11 -4.25 4.26 -25.59
CA PHE A 11 -3.22 5.17 -25.08
C PHE A 11 -3.57 5.74 -23.69
N TRP A 12 -4.85 5.78 -23.31
CA TRP A 12 -5.31 6.22 -21.98
C TRP A 12 -5.36 5.10 -20.93
N PHE A 13 -5.60 3.85 -21.33
CA PHE A 13 -5.81 2.73 -20.40
C PHE A 13 -4.56 1.88 -20.10
N GLY A 14 -3.40 2.22 -20.66
CA GLY A 14 -2.27 1.29 -20.79
C GLY A 14 -1.32 1.08 -19.61
N PHE A 15 -1.51 1.70 -18.44
CA PHE A 15 -0.50 1.59 -17.36
C PHE A 15 -1.11 1.61 -15.94
N ALA A 16 -1.87 0.58 -15.59
CA ALA A 16 -2.18 0.31 -14.18
C ALA A 16 -1.02 -0.50 -13.56
N GLU A 17 -0.08 0.16 -12.87
CA GLU A 17 0.98 -0.52 -12.13
C GLU A 17 0.40 -1.25 -10.90
N SER A 18 0.72 -2.54 -10.75
CA SER A 18 0.29 -3.33 -9.59
C SER A 18 1.04 -2.89 -8.32
N CYS A 19 0.31 -2.80 -7.21
CA CYS A 19 0.90 -2.45 -5.91
C CYS A 19 1.77 -3.55 -5.29
N GLN A 20 1.62 -4.81 -5.72
CA GLN A 20 2.41 -5.92 -5.17
C GLN A 20 3.79 -5.96 -5.81
N LYS A 21 4.74 -5.21 -5.24
CA LYS A 21 6.15 -5.31 -5.59
C LYS A 21 6.81 -6.45 -4.83
N VAL A 22 7.74 -7.15 -5.49
CA VAL A 22 8.54 -8.18 -4.83
C VAL A 22 9.44 -7.54 -3.78
N CYS A 23 9.34 -8.01 -2.54
CA CYS A 23 10.14 -7.53 -1.43
C CYS A 23 11.14 -8.62 -0.98
N ALA A 24 12.33 -8.19 -0.56
CA ALA A 24 13.28 -9.10 0.07
C ALA A 24 12.68 -9.73 1.34
N HIS A 25 13.05 -10.97 1.62
CA HIS A 25 12.61 -11.71 2.81
C HIS A 25 13.49 -11.37 4.03
N ASN A 26 13.63 -10.08 4.33
CA ASN A 26 14.37 -9.58 5.47
C ASN A 26 13.43 -9.13 6.58
N PHE A 27 13.70 -9.58 7.81
CA PHE A 27 12.95 -9.17 8.99
C PHE A 27 13.52 -7.86 9.54
N LYS A 28 12.88 -6.74 9.19
CA LYS A 28 13.20 -5.40 9.69
C LYS A 28 11.89 -4.67 10.00
N PRO A 29 11.16 -5.09 11.04
CA PRO A 29 9.79 -4.65 11.26
C PRO A 29 9.70 -3.14 11.43
N MET A 30 8.56 -2.56 11.07
CA MET A 30 8.29 -1.15 11.30
C MET A 30 6.82 -0.91 11.61
N CYS A 31 6.58 0.03 12.51
CA CYS A 31 5.25 0.47 12.90
C CYS A 31 4.86 1.74 12.12
N GLY A 32 3.64 1.73 11.57
CA GLY A 32 3.06 2.86 10.85
C GLY A 32 1.70 3.25 11.41
N HIS A 33 1.34 4.52 11.26
CA HIS A 33 0.09 5.08 11.76
C HIS A 33 -0.61 5.90 10.67
N ASP A 34 -1.90 5.69 10.45
CA ASP A 34 -2.68 6.38 9.42
C ASP A 34 -3.51 7.55 9.95
N GLY A 35 -3.37 7.90 11.24
CA GLY A 35 -4.20 8.89 11.94
C GLY A 35 -5.36 8.27 12.73
N LYS A 36 -5.67 6.98 12.53
CA LYS A 36 -6.77 6.27 13.22
C LYS A 36 -6.30 5.03 13.96
N CYS A 37 -5.47 4.22 13.33
CA CYS A 37 -4.97 2.96 13.89
C CYS A 37 -3.52 2.70 13.43
N PHE A 38 -2.91 1.69 14.00
CA PHE A 38 -1.53 1.31 13.73
C PHE A 38 -1.48 0.03 12.87
N THR A 39 -0.42 -0.09 12.09
CA THR A 39 -0.08 -1.35 11.43
C THR A 39 1.40 -1.63 11.57
N GLU A 40 1.74 -2.90 11.57
CA GLU A 40 3.11 -3.38 11.47
C GLU A 40 3.34 -3.97 10.08
N ALA A 41 4.54 -3.75 9.53
CA ALA A 41 5.00 -4.46 8.35
C ALA A 41 6.34 -5.11 8.62
N VAL A 42 6.57 -6.29 8.02
CA VAL A 42 7.82 -7.07 8.15
C VAL A 42 9.06 -6.27 7.75
N ASN A 43 8.91 -5.38 6.76
CA ASN A 43 9.92 -4.42 6.37
C ASN A 43 9.33 -3.21 5.62
N ALA A 44 10.18 -2.23 5.33
CA ALA A 44 9.79 -1.01 4.63
C ALA A 44 9.26 -1.23 3.21
N CYS A 45 9.70 -2.30 2.52
CA CYS A 45 9.15 -2.62 1.20
C CYS A 45 7.68 -3.06 1.33
N GLN A 46 7.38 -3.94 2.29
CA GLN A 46 6.00 -4.38 2.54
C GLN A 46 5.09 -3.23 2.98
N MET A 47 5.59 -2.30 3.80
CA MET A 47 4.84 -1.09 4.16
C MET A 47 4.47 -0.25 2.92
N ARG A 48 5.35 -0.17 1.91
CA ARG A 48 5.06 0.54 0.65
C ARG A 48 3.98 -0.18 -0.16
N ASN A 49 4.00 -1.51 -0.23
CA ASN A 49 2.96 -2.28 -0.91
C ASN A 49 1.59 -2.01 -0.25
N ILE A 50 1.54 -2.08 1.09
CA ILE A 50 0.32 -1.76 1.87
C ILE A 50 -0.15 -0.33 1.55
N ASN A 51 0.74 0.66 1.60
CA ASN A 51 0.38 2.05 1.33
C ASN A 51 -0.07 2.27 -0.12
N CYS A 52 0.51 1.58 -1.09
CA CYS A 52 0.06 1.64 -2.49
C CYS A 52 -1.39 1.19 -2.62
N VAL A 53 -1.74 0.05 -2.02
CA VAL A 53 -3.13 -0.46 -2.06
C VAL A 53 -4.09 0.51 -1.38
N ARG A 54 -3.66 1.13 -0.28
CA ARG A 54 -4.46 2.16 0.42
C ARG A 54 -4.68 3.40 -0.43
N ILE A 55 -3.67 3.87 -1.16
CA ILE A 55 -3.79 5.00 -2.10
C ILE A 55 -4.82 4.66 -3.17
N ALA A 56 -4.75 3.47 -3.77
CA ALA A 56 -5.73 3.02 -4.76
C ALA A 56 -7.16 2.99 -4.21
N LYS A 57 -7.32 2.72 -2.91
CA LYS A 57 -8.61 2.72 -2.17
C LYS A 57 -8.97 4.07 -1.54
N ARG A 58 -8.23 5.15 -1.82
CA ARG A 58 -8.42 6.49 -1.22
C ARG A 58 -8.40 6.49 0.31
N LYS A 59 -7.63 5.59 0.92
CA LYS A 59 -7.40 5.51 2.37
C LYS A 59 -6.11 6.25 2.76
N PRO A 60 -6.03 6.84 3.97
CA PRO A 60 -4.81 7.49 4.44
C PRO A 60 -3.67 6.47 4.55
N VAL A 61 -2.46 6.87 4.15
CA VAL A 61 -1.27 6.01 4.25
C VAL A 61 -0.81 5.88 5.69
N PHE A 62 -0.20 4.74 6.00
CA PHE A 62 0.56 4.56 7.24
C PHE A 62 1.86 5.35 7.17
N LYS A 63 1.90 6.47 7.88
CA LYS A 63 3.13 7.23 8.10
C LYS A 63 4.02 6.44 9.04
N LYS A 64 5.33 6.38 8.75
CA LYS A 64 6.31 5.76 9.64
C LYS A 64 6.21 6.42 11.02
N LEU A 65 5.98 5.60 12.04
CA LEU A 65 6.05 6.04 13.43
C LEU A 65 7.48 5.82 13.95
N HIS A 66 7.92 4.56 13.99
CA HIS A 66 9.28 4.20 14.38
C HIS A 66 9.72 2.89 13.70
N LEU A 67 11.02 2.60 13.83
CA LEU A 67 11.58 1.30 13.44
C LEU A 67 11.26 0.27 14.53
N GLY A 68 10.99 -0.97 14.15
CA GLY A 68 10.58 -2.03 15.07
C GLY A 68 9.08 -2.35 15.01
N ALA A 69 8.71 -3.40 15.74
CA ALA A 69 7.33 -3.84 15.90
C ALA A 69 6.46 -2.78 16.61
N CYS A 70 5.15 -2.77 16.35
CA CYS A 70 4.23 -1.89 17.07
C CYS A 70 4.16 -2.28 18.55
N GLN A 71 3.96 -1.29 19.43
CA GLN A 71 3.77 -1.55 20.85
C GLN A 71 2.42 -2.23 21.11
N ARG A 72 2.36 -3.14 22.08
CA ARG A 72 1.18 -3.99 22.34
C ARG A 72 -0.10 -3.23 22.69
N TYR A 73 0.03 -1.99 23.17
CA TYR A 73 -1.11 -1.16 23.56
C TYR A 73 -1.64 -0.28 22.42
N PHE A 74 -1.03 -0.34 21.23
CA PHE A 74 -1.54 0.37 20.06
C PHE A 74 -2.77 -0.32 19.47
N THR A 75 -3.78 0.49 19.12
CA THR A 75 -4.96 0.01 18.40
C THR A 75 -4.59 -0.37 16.97
N ILE A 76 -4.53 -1.67 16.68
CA ILE A 76 -4.19 -2.19 15.34
C ILE A 76 -5.38 -2.04 14.39
N CYS A 77 -5.11 -1.70 13.13
CA CYS A 77 -6.13 -1.62 12.10
C CYS A 77 -6.76 -2.98 11.83
N LYS A 78 -8.09 -3.00 11.73
CA LYS A 78 -8.81 -4.15 11.18
C LYS A 78 -8.61 -4.15 9.66
N MET A 79 -7.73 -5.01 9.16
CA MET A 79 -7.56 -5.24 7.73
C MET A 79 -8.60 -6.27 7.29
N LEU A 80 -9.52 -5.86 6.42
CA LEU A 80 -10.48 -6.77 5.81
C LEU A 80 -9.79 -7.50 4.64
N PRO A 81 -10.22 -8.70 4.24
CA PRO A 81 -9.65 -9.41 3.08
C PRO A 81 -9.81 -8.63 1.76
N GLU A 82 -10.64 -7.59 1.76
CA GLU A 82 -10.84 -6.65 0.67
C GLU A 82 -9.87 -5.46 0.73
N ASP A 83 -8.93 -5.41 1.69
CA ASP A 83 -7.89 -4.36 1.92
C ASP A 83 -6.51 -4.75 1.42
#